data_AF-A0A2R6S5T2-F1
#
_entry.id   AF-A0A2R6S5T2-F1
#
_cell.length_a   1.000
_cell.length_b   1.000
_cell.length_c   1.000
_cell.angle_alpha   90.00
_cell.angle_beta   90.00
_cell.angle_gamma   90.00
#
_symmetry.space_group_name_H-M   'P 1'
#
loop_
_entity.id
_entity.type
_entity.pdbx_description
1 polymer ?
#
loop_
_entity_poly.entity_id
_entity_poly.type
_entity_poly.pdbx_seq_one_letter_code
_entity_poly.pdbx_strand_id
1 'polypeptide(L)' 'MAPISYSQGVSMAKDIGAVKYLECSALTQKGLKTVFDEAIRAVLNPPPPTKKTSGGKKCIIA' A
#
# COMPACT_ATOMS: atom_id res chain seq x y z
N MET A 1 -22.43 -1.06 -5.14
CA MET A 1 -20.97 -0.87 -4.95
C MET A 1 -20.75 -0.56 -3.48
N ALA A 2 -20.10 -1.45 -2.73
CA ALA A 2 -19.85 -1.27 -1.30
C ALA A 2 -18.43 -0.75 -1.07
N PRO A 3 -18.17 0.05 -0.02
CA PRO A 3 -16.82 0.46 0.34
C PRO A 3 -15.92 -0.75 0.62
N ILE A 4 -14.64 -0.64 0.27
CA ILE A 4 -13.63 -1.63 0.65
C ILE A 4 -13.36 -1.48 2.15
N SER A 5 -13.38 -2.61 2.85
CA SER A 5 -13.00 -2.64 4.27
C SER A 5 -11.48 -2.66 4.43
N TYR A 6 -11.01 -2.15 5.56
CA TYR A 6 -9.59 -2.12 5.90
C TYR A 6 -8.93 -3.51 5.81
N SER A 7 -9.61 -4.56 6.27
CA SER A 7 -9.09 -5.94 6.22
C SER A 7 -8.89 -6.44 4.79
N GLN A 8 -9.79 -6.09 3.87
CA GLN A 8 -9.65 -6.42 2.44
C GLN A 8 -8.44 -5.72 1.82
N GLY A 9 -8.24 -4.43 2.13
CA GLY A 9 -7.08 -3.67 1.66
C GLY A 9 -5.75 -4.22 2.18
N VAL A 10 -5.70 -4.59 3.46
CA VAL A 10 -4.51 -5.23 4.06
C VAL A 10 -4.22 -6.59 3.46
N SER A 11 -5.26 -7.39 3.16
CA SER A 11 -5.07 -8.69 2.48
C SER A 11 -4.44 -8.51 1.11
N MET A 12 -4.99 -7.61 0.29
CA MET A 12 -4.47 -7.33 -1.05
C MET A 12 -3.02 -6.81 -1.01
N ALA A 13 -2.70 -5.94 -0.04
CA ALA A 13 -1.33 -5.44 0.13
C ALA A 13 -0.33 -6.57 0.41
N LYS A 14 -0.73 -7.60 1.17
CA LYS A 14 0.10 -8.80 1.39
C LYS A 14 0.23 -9.62 0.10
N ASP A 15 -0.87 -9.80 -0.64
CA ASP A 15 -0.90 -10.62 -1.86
C ASP A 15 0.00 -10.08 -2.99
N ILE A 16 0.16 -8.75 -3.07
CA ILE A 16 1.07 -8.09 -4.03
C ILE A 16 2.47 -7.84 -3.46
N GLY A 17 2.68 -8.11 -2.17
CA GLY A 17 3.92 -7.81 -1.45
C GLY A 17 4.22 -6.30 -1.43
N ALA A 18 3.21 -5.48 -1.17
CA ALA A 18 3.37 -4.06 -0.91
C ALA A 18 4.01 -3.83 0.47
N VAL A 19 4.67 -2.68 0.64
CA VAL A 19 5.31 -2.31 1.91
C VAL A 19 4.28 -2.08 3.01
N LYS A 20 3.17 -1.39 2.67
CA LYS A 20 2.13 -1.03 3.64
C LYS A 20 0.82 -0.67 2.92
N TYR A 21 -0.30 -0.96 3.56
CA TYR A 21 -1.62 -0.46 3.17
C TYR A 21 -1.96 0.82 3.95
N LEU A 22 -2.43 1.86 3.27
CA LEU A 22 -2.82 3.14 3.85
C LEU A 22 -4.11 3.64 3.17
N GLU A 23 -5.03 4.18 3.96
CA GLU A 23 -6.25 4.84 3.47
C GLU A 23 -6.11 6.35 3.56
N CYS A 24 -6.53 7.07 2.51
CA CYS A 24 -6.53 8.52 2.49
C CYS A 24 -7.79 9.09 1.83
N SER A 25 -8.17 10.31 2.22
CA SER A 25 -9.20 11.10 1.56
C SER A 25 -8.58 12.39 1.06
N ALA A 26 -8.48 12.54 -0.26
CA ALA A 26 -7.94 13.76 -0.88
C ALA A 26 -8.82 14.99 -0.56
N LEU A 27 -10.14 14.82 -0.51
CA LEU A 27 -11.10 15.89 -0.22
C LEU A 27 -10.97 16.43 1.20
N THR A 28 -10.90 15.54 2.20
CA THR A 28 -10.79 15.93 3.61
C THR A 28 -9.35 16.06 4.08
N GLN A 29 -8.38 15.79 3.19
CA GLN A 29 -6.95 15.72 3.45
C GLN A 29 -6.54 14.71 4.54
N LYS A 30 -7.47 13.85 4.98
CA LYS A 30 -7.20 12.82 5.99
C LYS A 30 -6.25 11.78 5.42
N GLY A 31 -5.13 11.55 6.12
CA GLY A 31 -4.12 10.55 5.73
C GLY A 31 -3.26 10.94 4.54
N LEU A 32 -3.50 12.09 3.90
CA LEU A 32 -2.78 12.50 2.68
C LEU A 32 -1.28 12.68 2.95
N LYS A 33 -0.91 13.44 3.99
CA LYS A 33 0.48 13.61 4.39
C LYS A 33 1.16 12.29 4.72
N THR A 34 0.47 11.41 5.45
CA THR A 34 0.99 10.11 5.87
C THR A 34 1.32 9.22 4.67
N VAL A 35 0.50 9.24 3.61
CA VAL A 35 0.78 8.49 2.37
C VAL A 35 2.11 8.93 1.74
N PHE A 36 2.35 10.24 1.66
CA PHE A 36 3.59 10.77 1.09
C PHE A 36 4.81 10.52 2.00
N ASP A 37 4.68 10.74 3.31
CA ASP A 37 5.76 10.49 4.27
C ASP A 37 6.20 9.01 4.25
N GLU A 38 5.24 8.08 4.21
CA GLU A 38 5.52 6.64 4.20
C GLU A 38 6.11 6.18 2.87
N ALA A 39 5.71 6.79 1.74
CA ALA A 39 6.33 6.52 0.44
C ALA A 39 7.81 6.95 0.43
N ILE A 40 8.11 8.13 0.97
CA ILE A 40 9.50 8.63 1.10
C ILE A 40 10.29 7.70 2.03
N ARG A 41 9.74 7.35 3.20
CA ARG A 41 10.39 6.44 4.15
C ARG A 41 10.66 5.07 3.58
N ALA A 42 9.75 4.51 2.77
CA ALA A 42 9.93 3.20 2.14
C ALA A 42 11.11 3.17 1.16
N VAL A 43 11.46 4.32 0.57
CA VAL A 43 12.63 4.45 -0.31
C VAL A 43 13.91 4.72 0.49
N LEU A 44 13.86 5.60 1.48
CA LEU A 44 15.04 5.98 2.28
C LEU A 44 15.48 4.87 3.24
N ASN A 45 14.53 4.15 3.84
CA ASN A 45 14.76 3.05 4.75
C ASN A 45 13.97 1.84 4.25
N PRO A 46 14.50 1.12 3.24
CA PRO A 46 13.80 -0.02 2.68
C PRO A 46 13.63 -1.09 3.77
N PRO A 47 12.41 -1.62 3.95
CA PRO A 47 12.22 -2.75 4.86
C PRO A 47 13.05 -3.93 4.38
N PRO A 48 13.52 -4.80 5.30
CA PRO A 48 14.27 -5.99 4.91
C PRO A 48 13.46 -6.77 3.86
N PRO A 49 14.13 -7.31 2.83
CA PRO A 49 13.45 -7.99 1.73
C PRO A 49 12.66 -9.16 2.31
N THR A 50 11.33 -9.02 2.37
CA THR A 50 10.45 -10.14 2.60
C THR A 50 10.56 -11.04 1.38
N LYS A 51 10.95 -12.31 1.57
CA LYS A 51 11.16 -13.27 0.48
C LYS A 51 9.95 -13.24 -0.46
N LYS A 52 10.07 -12.64 -1.65
CA LYS A 52 9.05 -12.72 -2.69
C LYS A 52 9.29 -14.00 -3.47
N THR A 53 8.26 -14.84 -3.55
CA THR A 53 8.09 -15.80 -4.63
C THR A 53 8.19 -15.01 -5.94
N SER A 54 9.22 -15.30 -6.71
CA SER A 54 9.50 -14.74 -8.03
C SER A 54 8.28 -14.82 -8.94
N GLY A 55 7.69 -13.66 -9.27
CA GLY A 55 6.55 -13.58 -10.19
C GLY A 55 5.98 -12.18 -10.20
N GLY A 56 6.54 -11.30 -11.04
CA GLY A 56 6.10 -9.91 -11.16
C GLY A 56 4.62 -9.83 -11.51
N LYS A 57 3.78 -9.48 -10.53
CA LYS A 57 2.39 -9.08 -10.77
C LYS A 57 2.39 -7.59 -11.05
N LYS A 58 2.07 -7.26 -12.31
CA LYS A 58 1.91 -5.90 -12.83
C LYS A 58 0.95 -5.10 -11.94
N CYS A 59 1.23 -3.80 -11.76
CA CYS A 59 0.25 -2.87 -11.20
C CYS A 59 -1.01 -2.91 -12.06
N ILE A 60 -2.13 -3.35 -11.49
CA ILE A 60 -3.44 -3.27 -12.13
C ILE A 60 -4.06 -1.92 -11.78
N ILE A 61 -4.33 -1.11 -12.80
CA ILE A 61 -5.25 0.01 -12.68
C ILE A 61 -6.61 -0.58 -13.01
N ALA A 62 -7.42 -0.84 -11.99
CA ALA A 62 -8.83 -1.17 -12.13
C ALA A 62 -9.66 0.09 -11.84
#